data_AF-A0A9X7X963-F1
#
_entry.id   AF-A0A9X7X963-F1
#
_cell.length_a   1.000
_cell.length_b   1.000
_cell.length_c   1.000
_cell.angle_alpha   90.00
_cell.angle_beta   90.00
_cell.angle_gamma   90.00
#
_symmetry.space_group_name_H-M   'P 1'
#
loop_
_entity.id
_entity.type
_entity.pdbx_description
1 polymer ?
#
loop_
_entity_poly.entity_id
_entity_poly.type
_entity_poly.pdbx_seq_one_letter_code
_entity_poly.pdbx_strand_id
1 'polypeptide(L)'
;MTRTEYLAELDKYLRKLPREDYHEAMDYYIEYFDEAGPDKENQVIEDLGSPKEAASEIIATVLGKHMASPEKTPEKRATIVGLAILALFAAPIALPVLLALILFIIACLMAGITAIVAAYVFGLVGVLVAGITLFESLTLLGSSLPAQAMGIGSALLSFGGGILIWIIATALLRFSGRAFVAFIKWISHKKGAQA
;
A
#
# COMPACT_ATOMS: atom_id res chain seq x y z
N MET A 1 19.85 -57.75 -3.08
CA MET A 1 19.52 -56.49 -3.78
C MET A 1 20.62 -56.26 -4.78
N THR A 2 20.31 -55.85 -6.01
CA THR A 2 21.33 -55.50 -7.02
C THR A 2 21.69 -54.02 -6.92
N ARG A 3 22.86 -53.62 -7.45
CA ARG A 3 23.27 -52.20 -7.53
C ARG A 3 22.16 -51.32 -8.11
N THR A 4 21.54 -51.77 -9.19
CA THR A 4 20.46 -51.04 -9.88
C THR A 4 19.23 -50.85 -8.99
N GLU A 5 18.87 -51.87 -8.20
CA GLU A 5 17.76 -51.77 -7.25
C GLU A 5 18.09 -50.80 -6.11
N TYR A 6 19.33 -50.83 -5.60
CA TYR A 6 19.79 -49.96 -4.52
C TYR A 6 19.73 -48.47 -4.94
N LEU A 7 20.32 -48.13 -6.09
CA LEU A 7 20.33 -46.77 -6.62
C LEU A 7 18.91 -46.28 -6.99
N ALA A 8 18.04 -47.17 -7.47
CA ALA A 8 16.65 -46.82 -7.77
C ALA A 8 15.81 -46.52 -6.51
N GLU A 9 16.10 -47.16 -5.37
CA GLU A 9 15.49 -46.78 -4.10
C GLU A 9 16.09 -45.49 -3.54
N LEU A 10 17.42 -45.31 -3.63
CA LEU A 10 18.09 -44.08 -3.24
C LEU A 10 17.54 -42.86 -4.00
N ASP A 11 17.31 -42.99 -5.31
CA ASP A 11 16.66 -41.96 -6.16
C ASP A 11 15.33 -41.51 -5.57
N LYS A 12 14.46 -42.45 -5.23
CA LYS A 12 13.12 -42.16 -4.71
C LYS A 12 13.18 -41.36 -3.41
N TYR A 13 14.14 -41.65 -2.54
CA TYR A 13 14.28 -40.95 -1.27
C TYR A 13 14.92 -39.56 -1.43
N LEU A 14 15.89 -39.40 -2.33
CA LEU A 14 16.62 -38.15 -2.54
C LEU A 14 15.86 -37.10 -3.38
N ARG A 15 14.78 -37.46 -4.08
CA ARG A 15 13.90 -36.52 -4.84
C ARG A 15 13.36 -35.33 -4.04
N LYS A 16 13.41 -35.37 -2.71
CA LYS A 16 12.98 -34.28 -1.83
C LYS A 16 14.02 -33.17 -1.68
N LEU A 17 15.27 -33.39 -2.11
CA LEU A 17 16.35 -32.42 -2.05
C LEU A 17 16.27 -31.40 -3.21
N PRO A 18 16.91 -30.22 -3.06
CA PRO A 18 17.17 -29.31 -4.17
C PRO A 18 17.88 -30.03 -5.33
N ARG A 19 17.65 -29.57 -6.57
CA ARG A 19 18.17 -30.25 -7.78
C ARG A 19 19.69 -30.44 -7.75
N GLU A 20 20.43 -29.45 -7.27
CA GLU A 20 21.90 -29.48 -7.23
C GLU A 20 22.41 -30.57 -6.28
N ASP A 21 21.94 -30.59 -5.02
CA ASP A 21 22.37 -31.61 -4.04
C ASP A 21 21.89 -33.02 -4.41
N TYR A 22 20.74 -33.14 -5.07
CA TYR A 22 20.23 -34.41 -5.56
C TYR A 22 21.18 -35.03 -6.61
N HIS A 23 21.63 -34.24 -7.59
CA HIS A 23 22.54 -34.71 -8.62
C HIS A 23 23.91 -35.06 -8.03
N GLU A 24 24.45 -34.19 -7.17
CA GLU A 24 25.73 -34.40 -6.50
C GLU A 24 25.72 -35.70 -5.68
N ALA A 25 24.65 -35.93 -4.89
CA ALA A 25 24.51 -37.14 -4.11
C ALA A 25 24.36 -38.38 -5.00
N MET A 26 23.56 -38.33 -6.06
CA MET A 26 23.37 -39.48 -6.95
C MET A 26 24.65 -39.86 -7.69
N ASP A 27 25.38 -38.88 -8.20
CA ASP A 27 26.63 -39.09 -8.93
C ASP A 27 27.70 -39.71 -8.03
N TYR A 28 27.82 -39.27 -6.77
CA TYR A 28 28.76 -39.84 -5.79
C TYR A 28 28.53 -41.34 -5.57
N TYR A 29 27.27 -41.76 -5.37
CA TYR A 29 26.96 -43.18 -5.15
C TYR A 29 27.13 -43.99 -6.44
N ILE A 30 26.79 -43.42 -7.61
CA ILE A 30 27.04 -44.09 -8.90
C ILE A 30 28.53 -44.38 -9.08
N GLU A 31 29.39 -43.38 -8.85
CA GLU A 31 30.84 -43.48 -8.95
C GLU A 31 31.42 -44.48 -7.94
N TYR A 32 30.93 -44.45 -6.69
CA TYR A 32 31.36 -45.40 -5.66
C TYR A 32 31.07 -46.87 -6.02
N PHE A 33 29.90 -47.13 -6.63
CA PHE A 33 29.59 -48.46 -7.15
C PHE A 33 30.37 -48.82 -8.42
N ASP A 34 30.72 -47.85 -9.26
CA ASP A 34 31.57 -48.07 -10.44
C ASP A 34 33.01 -48.43 -10.08
N GLU A 35 33.58 -47.77 -9.06
CA GLU A 35 34.93 -48.03 -8.55
C GLU A 35 35.07 -49.43 -7.93
N ALA A 36 34.03 -49.91 -7.25
CA ALA A 36 34.02 -51.24 -6.65
C ALA A 36 34.00 -52.36 -7.70
N GLY A 37 33.39 -52.09 -8.86
CA GLY A 37 33.25 -53.04 -9.96
C GLY A 37 32.22 -54.15 -9.70
N PRO A 38 31.84 -54.90 -10.76
CA PRO A 38 30.76 -55.89 -10.72
C PRO A 38 31.03 -57.06 -9.75
N ASP A 39 32.30 -57.32 -9.41
CA ASP A 39 32.69 -58.41 -8.51
C ASP A 39 32.49 -58.10 -7.03
N LYS A 40 32.30 -56.81 -6.66
CA LYS A 40 32.18 -56.37 -5.25
C LYS A 40 30.89 -55.61 -4.92
N GLU A 41 29.93 -55.53 -5.85
CA GLU A 41 28.67 -54.79 -5.63
C GLU A 41 27.91 -55.24 -4.38
N ASN A 42 27.88 -56.54 -4.08
CA ASN A 42 27.19 -57.06 -2.90
C ASN A 42 27.89 -56.65 -1.58
N GLN A 43 29.21 -56.51 -1.58
CA GLN A 43 29.96 -56.04 -0.41
C GLN A 43 29.69 -54.55 -0.17
N VAL A 44 29.64 -53.76 -1.24
CA VAL A 44 29.31 -52.33 -1.16
C VAL A 44 27.90 -52.09 -0.61
N ILE A 45 26.92 -52.90 -0.99
CA ILE A 45 25.54 -52.80 -0.46
C ILE A 45 25.52 -53.12 1.05
N GLU A 46 26.34 -54.06 1.51
CA GLU A 46 26.46 -54.41 2.92
C GLU A 46 27.14 -53.29 3.72
N ASP A 47 28.19 -52.69 3.16
CA ASP A 47 28.94 -51.59 3.78
C ASP A 47 28.13 -50.29 3.86
N LEU A 48 27.33 -49.99 2.83
CA LEU A 48 26.50 -48.78 2.77
C LEU A 48 25.20 -48.89 3.60
N GLY A 49 24.83 -50.08 4.06
CA GLY A 49 23.60 -50.31 4.81
C GLY A 49 22.34 -50.08 3.97
N SER A 50 21.21 -49.76 4.60
CA SER A 50 19.94 -49.65 3.86
C SER A 50 19.86 -48.35 3.02
N PRO A 51 19.29 -48.38 1.78
CA PRO A 51 19.15 -47.18 0.93
C PRO A 51 18.42 -46.01 1.62
N LYS A 52 17.52 -46.34 2.54
CA LYS A 52 16.75 -45.38 3.33
C LYS A 52 17.60 -44.67 4.38
N GLU A 53 18.50 -45.38 5.05
CA GLU A 53 19.41 -44.80 6.04
C GLU A 53 20.43 -43.89 5.35
N ALA A 54 21.06 -44.35 4.27
CA ALA A 54 21.95 -43.55 3.44
C ALA A 54 21.26 -42.25 2.95
N ALA A 55 20.03 -42.35 2.43
CA ALA A 55 19.26 -41.17 2.02
C ALA A 55 19.01 -40.19 3.17
N SER A 56 18.71 -40.71 4.37
CA SER A 56 18.42 -39.87 5.53
C SER A 56 19.65 -39.09 6.02
N GLU A 57 20.83 -39.68 5.94
CA GLU A 57 22.09 -39.05 6.30
C GLU A 57 22.47 -37.94 5.32
N ILE A 58 22.31 -38.20 4.01
CA ILE A 58 22.51 -37.19 2.96
C ILE A 58 21.55 -36.01 3.17
N ILE A 59 20.27 -36.29 3.39
CA ILE A 59 19.26 -35.26 3.62
C ILE A 59 19.60 -34.42 4.86
N ALA A 60 20.00 -35.06 5.96
CA ALA A 60 20.39 -34.37 7.20
C ALA A 60 21.63 -33.48 6.98
N THR A 61 22.62 -33.97 6.24
CA THR A 61 23.85 -33.24 5.91
C THR A 61 23.57 -32.03 5.02
N VAL A 62 22.74 -32.21 3.98
CA VAL A 62 22.33 -31.13 3.07
C VAL A 62 21.49 -30.09 3.80
N LEU A 63 20.53 -30.48 4.65
CA LEU A 63 19.77 -29.54 5.48
C LEU A 63 20.70 -28.77 6.44
N GLY A 64 21.64 -29.45 7.08
CA GLY A 64 22.65 -28.81 7.94
C GLY A 64 23.50 -27.79 7.19
N LYS A 65 23.96 -28.14 5.98
CA LYS A 65 24.72 -27.26 5.06
C LYS A 65 23.92 -26.00 4.69
N HIS A 66 22.64 -26.14 4.37
CA HIS A 66 21.75 -25.03 3.97
C HIS A 66 21.31 -24.16 5.15
N MET A 67 21.18 -24.73 6.36
CA MET A 67 20.87 -23.94 7.57
C MET A 67 22.11 -23.19 8.10
N ALA A 68 23.29 -23.79 8.00
CA ALA A 68 24.55 -23.17 8.44
C ALA A 68 25.08 -22.14 7.43
N SER A 69 24.74 -22.28 6.15
CA SER A 69 25.16 -21.38 5.09
C SER A 69 23.94 -20.61 4.55
N PRO A 70 23.64 -19.40 5.07
CA PRO A 70 22.72 -18.53 4.37
C PRO A 70 23.39 -18.17 3.05
N GLU A 71 22.89 -18.68 1.92
CA GLU A 71 23.31 -18.28 0.58
C GLU A 71 23.40 -16.73 0.53
N LYS A 72 24.61 -16.21 0.62
CA LYS A 72 24.89 -14.80 0.36
C LYS A 72 24.96 -14.65 -1.14
N THR A 73 23.81 -14.57 -1.80
CA THR A 73 23.74 -14.05 -3.17
C THR A 73 24.25 -12.60 -3.15
N PRO A 74 25.41 -12.28 -3.74
CA PRO A 74 26.04 -10.96 -3.63
C PRO A 74 25.25 -9.87 -4.36
N GLU A 75 24.42 -10.24 -5.34
CA GLU A 75 23.60 -9.33 -6.15
C GLU A 75 22.53 -8.58 -5.31
N LYS A 76 21.91 -9.28 -4.34
CA LYS A 76 20.96 -8.66 -3.40
C LYS A 76 21.66 -7.72 -2.43
N ARG A 77 22.90 -8.02 -2.01
CA ARG A 77 23.68 -7.16 -1.13
C ARG A 77 24.04 -5.84 -1.81
N ALA A 78 24.49 -5.86 -3.06
CA ALA A 78 24.80 -4.64 -3.81
C ALA A 78 23.57 -3.75 -4.02
N THR A 79 22.40 -4.36 -4.31
CA THR A 79 21.13 -3.63 -4.45
C THR A 79 20.65 -3.02 -3.13
N ILE A 80 20.76 -3.76 -2.01
CA ILE A 80 20.38 -3.26 -0.68
C ILE A 80 21.33 -2.16 -0.21
N VAL A 81 22.65 -2.31 -0.42
CA VAL A 81 23.64 -1.28 -0.09
C VAL A 81 23.46 -0.04 -0.97
N GLY A 82 23.19 -0.22 -2.27
CA GLY A 82 22.88 0.88 -3.18
C GLY A 82 21.60 1.62 -2.78
N LEU A 83 20.53 0.89 -2.41
CA LEU A 83 19.29 1.49 -1.91
C LEU A 83 19.50 2.20 -0.57
N ALA A 84 20.33 1.66 0.33
CA ALA A 84 20.66 2.30 1.60
C ALA A 84 21.43 3.61 1.40
N ILE A 85 22.40 3.64 0.48
CA ILE A 85 23.13 4.87 0.11
C ILE A 85 22.17 5.88 -0.54
N LEU A 86 21.31 5.43 -1.46
CA LEU A 86 20.32 6.28 -2.11
C LEU A 86 19.34 6.86 -1.10
N ALA A 87 18.87 6.06 -0.13
CA ALA A 87 18.00 6.52 0.95
C ALA A 87 18.72 7.52 1.88
N LEU A 88 20.02 7.34 2.12
CA LEU A 88 20.82 8.27 2.94
C LEU A 88 20.95 9.65 2.26
N PHE A 89 21.14 9.70 0.94
CA PHE A 89 21.16 10.94 0.16
C PHE A 89 19.76 11.51 -0.09
N ALA A 90 18.74 10.68 -0.18
CA ALA A 90 17.36 11.12 -0.32
C ALA A 90 16.79 11.64 1.01
N ALA A 91 17.21 11.12 2.17
CA ALA A 91 16.75 11.52 3.50
C ALA A 91 16.80 13.05 3.77
N PRO A 92 17.90 13.78 3.48
CA PRO A 92 17.95 15.23 3.69
C PRO A 92 17.00 16.03 2.79
N ILE A 93 16.52 15.46 1.68
CA ILE A 93 15.53 16.07 0.79
C ILE A 93 14.12 15.58 1.13
N ALA A 94 13.97 14.31 1.47
CA ALA A 94 12.69 13.69 1.81
C ALA A 94 12.09 14.29 3.08
N LEU A 95 12.91 14.60 4.09
CA LEU A 95 12.45 15.22 5.34
C LEU A 95 11.84 16.63 5.13
N PRO A 96 12.50 17.59 4.47
CA PRO A 96 11.89 18.89 4.18
C PRO A 96 10.72 18.78 3.21
N VAL A 97 10.75 17.87 2.23
CA VAL A 97 9.61 17.63 1.32
C VAL A 97 8.40 17.10 2.08
N LEU A 98 8.59 16.15 3.00
CA LEU A 98 7.52 15.63 3.84
C LEU A 98 6.93 16.73 4.72
N LEU A 99 7.77 17.55 5.34
CA LEU A 99 7.32 18.66 6.17
C LEU A 99 6.57 19.72 5.35
N ALA A 100 7.07 20.05 4.15
CA ALA A 100 6.39 20.94 3.22
C ALA A 100 5.03 20.39 2.78
N LEU A 101 4.93 19.08 2.51
CA LEU A 101 3.67 18.42 2.17
C LEU A 101 2.67 18.50 3.34
N ILE A 102 3.11 18.25 4.57
CA ILE A 102 2.26 18.34 5.77
C ILE A 102 1.76 19.78 5.94
N LEU A 103 2.65 20.77 5.85
CA LEU A 103 2.26 22.18 5.94
C LEU A 103 1.30 22.59 4.82
N PHE A 104 1.52 22.10 3.60
CA PHE A 104 0.63 22.35 2.48
C PHE A 104 -0.76 21.76 2.71
N ILE A 105 -0.86 20.54 3.24
CA ILE A 105 -2.14 19.93 3.62
C ILE A 105 -2.83 20.75 4.70
N ILE A 106 -2.11 21.17 5.73
CA ILE A 106 -2.66 22.02 6.81
C ILE A 106 -3.16 23.36 6.25
N ALA A 107 -2.38 24.00 5.37
CA ALA A 107 -2.77 25.27 4.73
C ALA A 107 -4.05 25.10 3.90
N CYS A 108 -4.17 24.03 3.12
CA CYS A 108 -5.38 23.70 2.37
C CYS A 108 -6.59 23.47 3.29
N LEU A 109 -6.40 22.76 4.41
CA LEU A 109 -7.47 22.54 5.39
C LEU A 109 -7.92 23.87 6.03
N MET A 110 -6.98 24.70 6.47
CA MET A 110 -7.27 26.01 7.04
C MET A 110 -8.00 26.90 6.04
N ALA A 111 -7.52 26.99 4.80
CA ALA A 111 -8.17 27.75 3.73
C ALA A 111 -9.61 27.25 3.47
N GLY A 112 -9.81 25.92 3.45
CA GLY A 112 -11.14 25.32 3.33
C GLY A 112 -12.06 25.72 4.48
N ILE A 113 -11.59 25.63 5.73
CA ILE A 113 -12.34 26.03 6.92
C ILE A 113 -12.68 27.52 6.86
N THR A 114 -11.72 28.38 6.54
CA THR A 114 -11.95 29.83 6.40
C THR A 114 -12.98 30.13 5.32
N ALA A 115 -12.92 29.47 4.17
CA ALA A 115 -13.89 29.64 3.10
C ALA A 115 -15.31 29.23 3.54
N ILE A 116 -15.44 28.14 4.30
CA ILE A 116 -16.71 27.69 4.87
C ILE A 116 -17.25 28.74 5.85
N VAL A 117 -16.43 29.14 6.84
CA VAL A 117 -16.84 30.14 7.84
C VAL A 117 -17.24 31.43 7.16
N ALA A 118 -16.46 31.91 6.19
CA ALA A 118 -16.77 33.11 5.42
C ALA A 118 -18.12 32.98 4.70
N ALA A 119 -18.39 31.86 4.02
CA ALA A 119 -19.67 31.65 3.33
C ALA A 119 -20.87 31.70 4.30
N TYR A 120 -20.74 31.11 5.48
CA TYR A 120 -21.77 31.18 6.52
C TYR A 120 -21.95 32.59 7.07
N VAL A 121 -20.86 33.33 7.30
CA VAL A 121 -20.91 34.73 7.76
C VAL A 121 -21.55 35.62 6.71
N PHE A 122 -21.18 35.49 5.43
CA PHE A 122 -21.80 36.24 4.34
C PHE A 122 -23.30 35.95 4.21
N GLY A 123 -23.71 34.68 4.35
CA GLY A 123 -25.12 34.31 4.39
C GLY A 123 -25.88 34.98 5.53
N LEU A 124 -25.32 34.96 6.75
CA LEU A 124 -25.90 35.62 7.93
C LEU A 124 -26.01 37.14 7.73
N VAL A 125 -24.94 37.79 7.25
CA VAL A 125 -24.93 39.22 6.97
C VAL A 125 -25.99 39.58 5.95
N GLY A 126 -26.17 38.79 4.88
CA GLY A 126 -27.22 39.00 3.89
C GLY A 126 -28.63 38.98 4.50
N VAL A 127 -28.89 38.06 5.43
CA VAL A 127 -30.17 37.99 6.15
C VAL A 127 -30.36 39.18 7.11
N LEU A 128 -29.31 39.62 7.79
CA LEU A 128 -29.38 40.80 8.67
C LEU A 128 -29.63 42.09 7.89
N VAL A 129 -28.93 42.28 6.77
CA VAL A 129 -29.12 43.42 5.86
C VAL A 129 -30.54 43.40 5.29
N ALA A 130 -31.08 42.23 4.95
CA ALA A 130 -32.48 42.10 4.55
C ALA A 130 -33.44 42.57 5.64
N GLY A 131 -33.20 42.23 6.90
CA GLY A 131 -34.02 42.69 8.03
C GLY A 131 -34.00 44.20 8.22
N ILE A 132 -32.81 44.82 8.13
CA ILE A 132 -32.64 46.28 8.29
C ILE A 132 -33.34 47.02 7.13
N THR A 133 -33.10 46.58 5.89
CA THR A 133 -33.71 47.20 4.70
C THR A 133 -35.23 47.03 4.67
N LEU A 134 -35.77 45.91 5.15
CA LEU A 134 -37.21 45.73 5.38
C LEU A 134 -37.73 46.74 6.40
N PHE A 135 -37.06 46.90 7.54
CA PHE A 135 -37.50 47.83 8.58
C PHE A 135 -37.54 49.28 8.09
N GLU A 136 -36.51 49.74 7.38
CA GLU A 136 -36.50 51.07 6.74
C GLU A 136 -37.60 51.23 5.69
N SER A 137 -37.94 50.16 4.97
CA SER A 137 -39.03 50.19 3.99
C SER A 137 -40.39 50.39 4.67
N LEU A 138 -40.58 49.83 5.87
CA LEU A 138 -41.81 50.01 6.65
C LEU A 138 -41.97 51.43 7.22
N THR A 139 -40.88 52.15 7.52
CA THR A 139 -40.98 53.53 8.03
C THR A 139 -41.32 54.54 6.93
N LEU A 140 -41.08 54.19 5.67
CA LEU A 140 -41.37 55.01 4.49
C LEU A 140 -42.80 54.88 3.95
N LEU A 141 -43.67 54.13 4.65
CA LEU A 141 -45.02 53.71 4.20
C LEU A 141 -45.93 54.85 3.70
N GLY A 142 -45.70 56.08 4.15
CA GLY A 142 -46.49 57.27 3.79
C GLY A 142 -45.85 58.24 2.80
N SER A 143 -44.63 57.99 2.32
CA SER A 143 -43.85 58.98 1.55
C SER A 143 -43.92 58.78 0.04
N SER A 144 -43.57 57.59 -0.45
CA SER A 144 -43.61 57.28 -1.89
C SER A 144 -43.74 55.77 -2.12
N LEU A 145 -44.68 55.36 -2.99
CA LEU A 145 -44.90 53.96 -3.36
C LEU A 145 -43.72 53.31 -4.10
N PRO A 146 -43.02 54.00 -5.03
CA PRO A 146 -41.87 53.41 -5.72
C PRO A 146 -40.70 53.06 -4.78
N ALA A 147 -40.40 53.92 -3.79
CA ALA A 147 -39.32 53.67 -2.84
C ALA A 147 -39.62 52.45 -1.95
N GLN A 148 -40.89 52.26 -1.56
CA GLN A 148 -41.32 51.09 -0.79
C GLN A 148 -41.16 49.80 -1.59
N ALA A 149 -41.57 49.80 -2.86
CA ALA A 149 -41.43 48.63 -3.74
C ALA A 149 -39.96 48.25 -3.95
N MET A 150 -39.06 49.23 -4.12
CA MET A 150 -37.62 48.99 -4.23
C MET A 150 -37.02 48.47 -2.92
N GLY A 151 -37.40 49.04 -1.79
CA GLY A 151 -36.91 48.64 -0.47
C GLY A 151 -37.30 47.19 -0.13
N ILE A 152 -38.57 46.83 -0.31
CA ILE A 152 -39.08 45.45 -0.13
C ILE A 152 -38.40 44.49 -1.10
N GLY A 153 -38.24 44.89 -2.37
CA GLY A 153 -37.55 44.10 -3.38
C GLY A 153 -36.10 43.81 -3.03
N SER A 154 -35.36 44.81 -2.55
CA SER A 154 -33.96 44.69 -2.14
C SER A 154 -33.78 43.78 -0.91
N ALA A 155 -34.70 43.87 0.05
CA ALA A 155 -34.71 43.02 1.22
C ALA A 155 -35.00 41.56 0.86
N LEU A 156 -35.97 41.31 -0.03
CA LEU A 156 -36.27 39.96 -0.51
C LEU A 156 -35.09 39.35 -1.28
N LEU A 157 -34.42 40.15 -2.11
CA LEU A 157 -33.21 39.75 -2.83
C LEU A 157 -32.06 39.40 -1.89
N SER A 158 -31.85 40.20 -0.85
CA SER A 158 -30.79 39.98 0.15
C SER A 158 -31.08 38.75 1.01
N PHE A 159 -32.33 38.55 1.40
CA PHE A 159 -32.78 37.37 2.16
C PHE A 159 -32.64 36.10 1.33
N GLY A 160 -33.15 36.14 0.09
CA GLY A 160 -33.04 35.02 -0.85
C GLY A 160 -31.59 34.70 -1.18
N GLY A 161 -30.77 35.72 -1.44
CA GLY A 161 -29.34 35.57 -1.70
C GLY A 161 -28.58 34.96 -0.51
N GLY A 162 -28.85 35.43 0.70
CA GLY A 162 -28.25 34.88 1.93
C GLY A 162 -28.56 33.40 2.14
N ILE A 163 -29.82 32.99 1.94
CA ILE A 163 -30.25 31.58 2.02
C ILE A 163 -29.62 30.76 0.90
N LEU A 164 -29.55 31.29 -0.32
CA LEU A 164 -28.97 30.60 -1.47
C LEU A 164 -27.48 30.31 -1.26
N ILE A 165 -26.72 31.28 -0.72
CA ILE A 165 -25.32 31.10 -0.33
C ILE A 165 -25.20 29.96 0.68
N TRP A 166 -26.13 29.85 1.62
CA TRP A 166 -26.15 28.79 2.63
C TRP A 166 -26.40 27.40 2.03
N ILE A 167 -27.34 27.31 1.09
CA ILE A 167 -27.64 26.07 0.37
C ILE A 167 -26.45 25.67 -0.51
N ILE A 168 -25.83 26.62 -1.22
CA ILE A 168 -24.68 26.35 -2.08
C ILE A 168 -23.46 25.93 -1.25
N ALA A 169 -23.18 26.62 -0.13
CA ALA A 169 -22.07 26.27 0.76
C ALA A 169 -22.23 24.85 1.32
N THR A 170 -23.44 24.48 1.77
CA THR A 170 -23.71 23.12 2.28
C THR A 170 -23.70 22.06 1.18
N ALA A 171 -24.17 22.38 -0.03
CA ALA A 171 -24.12 21.48 -1.18
C ALA A 171 -22.68 21.21 -1.62
N LEU A 172 -21.85 22.25 -1.72
CA LEU A 172 -20.42 22.15 -2.01
C LEU A 172 -19.71 21.30 -0.96
N LEU A 173 -19.97 21.52 0.34
CA LEU A 173 -19.40 20.70 1.40
C LEU A 173 -19.74 19.21 1.27
N ARG A 174 -21.01 18.90 0.99
CA ARG A 174 -21.46 17.53 0.77
C ARG A 174 -20.83 16.92 -0.48
N PHE A 175 -20.67 17.71 -1.54
CA PHE A 175 -20.02 17.28 -2.77
C PHE A 175 -18.54 16.98 -2.53
N SER A 176 -17.80 17.86 -1.87
CA SER A 176 -16.41 17.66 -1.48
C SER A 176 -16.24 16.42 -0.61
N GLY A 177 -17.11 16.22 0.39
CA GLY A 177 -17.08 15.04 1.26
C GLY A 177 -17.36 13.75 0.49
N ARG A 178 -18.36 13.73 -0.40
CA ARG A 178 -18.66 12.56 -1.25
C ARG A 178 -17.53 12.27 -2.24
N ALA A 179 -16.94 13.29 -2.85
CA ALA A 179 -15.80 13.17 -3.74
C ALA A 179 -14.58 12.58 -3.02
N PHE A 180 -14.31 13.05 -1.79
CA PHE A 180 -13.24 12.51 -0.96
C PHE A 180 -13.47 11.02 -0.61
N VAL A 181 -14.69 10.65 -0.21
CA VAL A 181 -15.03 9.25 0.07
C VAL A 181 -14.94 8.38 -1.19
N ALA A 182 -15.40 8.88 -2.34
CA ALA A 182 -15.29 8.18 -3.61
C ALA A 182 -13.82 7.97 -4.01
N PHE A 183 -12.98 8.98 -3.78
CA PHE A 183 -11.54 8.90 -4.03
C PHE A 183 -10.85 7.87 -3.12
N ILE A 184 -11.16 7.85 -1.83
CA ILE A 184 -10.64 6.84 -0.90
C ILE A 184 -11.10 5.43 -1.31
N LYS A 185 -12.37 5.25 -1.64
CA LYS A 185 -12.89 3.95 -2.12
C LYS A 185 -12.20 3.50 -3.41
N TRP A 186 -11.98 4.42 -4.35
CA TRP A 186 -11.27 4.12 -5.60
C TRP A 186 -9.82 3.67 -5.35
N ILE A 187 -9.08 4.36 -4.46
CA ILE A 187 -7.73 3.96 -4.07
C ILE A 187 -7.72 2.58 -3.40
N SER A 188 -8.66 2.33 -2.49
CA SER A 188 -8.79 1.05 -1.78
C SER A 188 -9.11 -0.10 -2.74
N HIS A 189 -10.04 0.11 -3.68
CA HIS A 189 -10.42 -0.91 -4.66
C HIS A 189 -9.29 -1.23 -5.64
N LYS A 190 -8.42 -0.26 -5.95
CA LYS A 190 -7.25 -0.47 -6.81
C LYS A 190 -6.16 -1.32 -6.15
N LYS A 191 -6.04 -1.25 -4.82
CA LYS A 191 -5.11 -2.10 -4.04
C LYS A 191 -5.64 -3.54 -3.83
N GLY A 192 -6.96 -3.72 -3.75
CA GLY A 192 -7.60 -5.04 -3.63
C GLY A 192 -7.57 -5.90 -4.91
N ALA A 193 -7.30 -5.30 -6.07
CA ALA A 193 -7.22 -6.01 -7.35
C ALA A 193 -5.81 -6.56 -7.68
N GLN A 194 -4.83 -6.38 -6.79
CA GLN A 194 -3.46 -6.88 -6.94
C GLN A 194 -3.08 -7.92 -5.85
N ALA A 195 -4.04 -8.40 -5.07
CA ALA A 195 -3.88 -9.46 -4.08
C ALA A 195 -4.61 -10.72 -4.52
#